data_AF-A0A817SJ74-F1
#
_entry.id   AF-A0A817SJ74-F1
#
_cell.length_a   1.000
_cell.length_b   1.000
_cell.length_c   1.000
_cell.angle_alpha   90.00
_cell.angle_beta   90.00
_cell.angle_gamma   90.00
#
_symmetry.space_group_name_H-M   'P 1'
#
loop_
_entity.id
_entity.type
_entity.pdbx_description
1 polymer ?
#
loop_
_entity_poly.entity_id
_entity_poly.type
_entity_poly.pdbx_seq_one_letter_code
_entity_poly.pdbx_strand_id
1 'polypeptide(L)'
;VEDNDGNKFRIFISSVRLLNIASISSHINAEATYKLIWQGYPVLIIGTTDLNKVFHPFGLSICSNEKTKDFQFIFNSIQIGMQKIKKELLKPTARLADATDAIKSGFKNVFNNEYNQIMCWSHMKTKVENRVCHIDDKDVMKEIIYDIELLHLSNSTVVFKLA
;
A
#
# COMPACT_ATOMS: atom_id res chain seq x y z
N VAL A 1 29.35 2.91 -3.83
CA VAL A 1 29.36 1.95 -4.95
C VAL A 1 28.20 2.31 -5.83
N GLU A 2 28.46 2.91 -6.99
CA GLU A 2 27.43 3.25 -7.97
C GLU A 2 26.78 1.95 -8.45
N ASP A 3 25.47 1.82 -8.25
CA ASP A 3 24.67 0.72 -8.74
C ASP A 3 24.81 0.68 -10.27
N ASN A 4 25.50 -0.34 -10.78
CA ASN A 4 25.60 -0.65 -12.20
C ASN A 4 24.19 -0.68 -12.80
N ASP A 5 23.84 0.31 -13.62
CA ASP A 5 22.48 0.58 -14.12
C ASP A 5 22.12 -0.37 -15.27
N GLY A 6 22.40 -1.67 -15.10
CA GLY A 6 22.00 -2.71 -16.04
C GLY A 6 20.49 -2.65 -16.27
N ASN A 7 20.08 -2.73 -17.55
CA ASN A 7 18.72 -2.67 -18.08
C ASN A 7 17.59 -2.74 -17.02
N LYS A 8 17.25 -1.59 -16.43
CA LYS A 8 16.10 -1.47 -15.53
C LYS A 8 14.85 -1.27 -16.36
N PHE A 9 13.89 -2.17 -16.21
CA PHE A 9 12.57 -2.02 -16.83
C PHE A 9 11.53 -1.71 -15.77
N ARG A 10 10.55 -0.90 -16.17
CA ARG A 10 9.35 -0.59 -15.38
C ARG A 10 8.19 -0.50 -16.34
N ILE A 11 7.15 -1.28 -16.09
CA ILE A 11 5.92 -1.25 -16.86
C ILE A 11 4.81 -0.93 -15.88
N PHE A 12 3.94 0.02 -16.20
CA PHE A 12 2.74 0.32 -15.44
C PHE A 12 1.51 0.12 -16.33
N ILE A 13 0.53 -0.63 -15.84
CA ILE A 13 -0.68 -1.01 -16.56
C ILE A 13 -1.88 -0.52 -15.75
N SER A 14 -2.77 0.18 -16.42
CA SER A 14 -4.04 0.66 -15.88
C SER A 14 -5.09 0.77 -16.99
N SER A 15 -6.32 1.12 -16.66
CA SER A 15 -7.37 1.45 -17.62
C SER A 15 -8.10 2.72 -17.19
N VAL A 16 -8.81 3.37 -18.12
CA VAL A 16 -9.63 4.56 -17.82
C VAL A 16 -10.59 4.30 -16.67
N ARG A 17 -11.17 3.09 -16.58
CA ARG A 17 -12.05 2.71 -15.47
C ARG A 17 -11.32 2.74 -14.12
N LEU A 18 -10.13 2.14 -14.03
CA LEU A 18 -9.36 2.10 -12.79
C LEU A 18 -8.84 3.49 -12.38
N LEU A 19 -8.45 4.30 -13.36
CA LEU A 19 -8.04 5.69 -13.13
C LEU A 19 -9.21 6.55 -12.62
N ASN A 20 -10.46 6.29 -13.05
CA ASN A 20 -11.61 6.98 -12.48
C ASN A 20 -11.82 6.63 -10.99
N ILE A 21 -11.56 5.38 -10.58
CA ILE A 21 -11.59 5.01 -9.15
C ILE A 21 -10.49 5.77 -8.40
N ALA A 22 -9.29 5.86 -8.97
CA ALA A 22 -8.20 6.65 -8.37
C ALA A 22 -8.60 8.12 -8.18
N SER A 23 -9.31 8.72 -9.14
CA SER A 23 -9.70 10.14 -9.09
C SER A 23 -10.66 10.51 -7.95
N ILE A 24 -11.37 9.54 -7.38
CA ILE A 24 -12.28 9.74 -6.24
C ILE A 24 -11.71 9.19 -4.92
N SER A 25 -10.49 8.66 -4.95
CA SER A 25 -9.86 8.08 -3.78
C SER A 25 -9.17 9.13 -2.91
N SER A 26 -9.35 9.02 -1.60
CA SER A 26 -8.68 9.88 -0.61
C SER A 26 -7.32 9.36 -0.20
N HIS A 27 -7.06 8.07 -0.38
CA HIS A 27 -5.86 7.40 0.07
C HIS A 27 -5.35 6.42 -0.98
N ILE A 28 -4.06 6.12 -0.91
CA ILE A 28 -3.41 5.13 -1.77
C ILE A 28 -2.92 3.97 -0.94
N ASN A 29 -3.31 2.78 -1.36
CA ASN A 29 -2.73 1.52 -0.97
C ASN A 29 -1.66 1.15 -1.98
N ALA A 30 -0.45 0.82 -1.54
CA ALA A 30 0.63 0.38 -2.42
C ALA A 30 1.43 -0.73 -1.75
N GLU A 31 1.56 -1.87 -2.41
CA GLU A 31 2.20 -3.05 -1.83
C GLU A 31 2.78 -3.95 -2.93
N ALA A 32 3.89 -4.62 -2.60
CA ALA A 32 4.45 -5.67 -3.43
C ALA A 32 3.66 -6.97 -3.26
N THR A 33 3.28 -7.61 -4.37
CA THR A 33 2.64 -8.92 -4.34
C THR A 33 3.64 -9.98 -4.80
N TYR A 34 4.32 -10.61 -3.85
CA TYR A 34 5.24 -11.73 -4.13
C TYR A 34 4.55 -13.03 -4.55
N LYS A 35 3.20 -13.06 -4.58
CA LYS A 35 2.43 -14.19 -5.12
C LYS A 35 2.48 -14.25 -6.65
N LEU A 36 2.84 -13.15 -7.32
CA LEU A 36 2.96 -13.04 -8.77
C LEU A 36 4.37 -12.57 -9.10
N ILE A 37 5.37 -13.45 -8.98
CA ILE A 37 6.72 -13.15 -9.44
C ILE A 37 6.82 -13.57 -10.91
N TRP A 38 6.85 -12.61 -11.83
CA TRP A 38 7.03 -12.90 -13.25
C TRP A 38 8.54 -13.01 -13.52
N GLN A 39 9.07 -14.23 -13.67
CA GLN A 39 10.51 -14.44 -14.00
C GLN A 39 11.50 -13.76 -13.05
N GLY A 40 11.16 -13.69 -11.75
CA GLY A 40 12.00 -13.02 -10.73
C GLY A 40 11.69 -11.54 -10.52
N TYR A 41 10.74 -10.95 -11.26
CA TYR A 41 10.44 -9.53 -11.15
C TYR A 41 9.25 -9.23 -10.24
N PRO A 42 9.38 -8.27 -9.30
CA PRO A 42 8.30 -7.88 -8.42
C PRO A 42 7.14 -7.28 -9.18
N VAL A 43 5.94 -7.74 -8.82
CA VAL A 43 4.68 -7.13 -9.21
C VAL A 43 4.20 -6.26 -8.08
N LEU A 44 4.09 -4.96 -8.34
CA LEU A 44 3.64 -3.94 -7.40
C LEU A 44 2.21 -3.55 -7.75
N ILE A 45 1.29 -3.68 -6.80
CA ILE A 45 -0.11 -3.32 -7.00
C ILE A 45 -0.40 -2.05 -6.22
N ILE A 46 -1.18 -1.17 -6.85
CA ILE A 46 -1.68 0.05 -6.23
C ILE A 46 -3.19 0.10 -6.31
N GLY A 47 -3.81 0.76 -5.33
CA GLY A 47 -5.27 0.87 -5.26
C GLY A 47 -5.73 1.73 -4.10
N THR A 48 -6.97 1.53 -3.68
CA THR A 48 -7.56 2.07 -2.46
C THR A 48 -8.39 0.99 -1.81
N THR A 49 -8.78 1.20 -0.56
CA THR A 49 -9.79 0.37 0.10
C THR A 49 -11.06 1.19 0.32
N ASP A 50 -12.22 0.53 0.33
CA ASP A 50 -13.50 1.17 0.68
C ASP A 50 -13.90 0.93 2.14
N LEU A 51 -15.05 1.46 2.56
CA LEU A 51 -15.58 1.28 3.92
C LEU A 51 -15.92 -0.17 4.25
N ASN A 52 -16.13 -1.02 3.24
CA ASN A 52 -16.37 -2.45 3.40
C ASN A 52 -15.06 -3.26 3.41
N LYS A 53 -13.90 -2.58 3.49
CA LYS A 53 -12.57 -3.19 3.50
C LYS A 53 -12.22 -3.93 2.21
N VAL A 54 -12.93 -3.63 1.12
CA VAL A 54 -12.65 -4.20 -0.20
C VAL A 54 -11.56 -3.39 -0.88
N PHE A 55 -10.55 -4.07 -1.41
CA PHE A 55 -9.46 -3.46 -2.16
C PHE A 55 -9.86 -3.25 -3.62
N HIS A 56 -9.69 -2.02 -4.11
CA HIS A 56 -9.98 -1.59 -5.47
C HIS A 56 -8.70 -1.14 -6.17
N PRO A 57 -8.14 -1.92 -7.12
CA PRO A 57 -6.88 -1.59 -7.76
C PRO A 57 -7.00 -0.39 -8.70
N PHE A 58 -5.95 0.41 -8.78
CA PHE A 58 -5.78 1.50 -9.76
C PHE A 58 -4.89 1.09 -10.92
N GLY A 59 -3.98 0.17 -10.65
CA GLY A 59 -3.01 -0.28 -11.63
C GLY A 59 -2.05 -1.28 -11.01
N LEU A 60 -1.25 -1.84 -11.89
CA LEU A 60 -0.26 -2.84 -11.57
C LEU A 60 1.03 -2.46 -12.28
N SER A 61 2.14 -2.68 -11.61
CA SER A 61 3.46 -2.47 -12.19
C SER A 61 4.32 -3.71 -12.09
N ILE A 62 5.10 -3.95 -13.13
CA ILE A 62 6.19 -4.93 -13.12
C ILE A 62 7.48 -4.13 -13.15
N CYS A 63 8.29 -4.28 -12.12
CA CYS A 63 9.54 -3.52 -11.94
C CYS A 63 10.71 -4.48 -11.81
N SER A 64 11.92 -4.03 -12.15
CA SER A 64 13.12 -4.84 -11.89
C SER A 64 13.44 -4.98 -10.40
N ASN A 65 13.00 -4.03 -9.57
CA ASN A 65 13.27 -3.98 -8.12
C ASN A 65 12.12 -3.28 -7.36
N GLU A 66 12.27 -3.17 -6.04
CA GLU A 66 11.37 -2.47 -5.12
C GLU A 66 12.08 -1.27 -4.47
N LYS A 67 12.86 -0.51 -5.25
CA LYS A 67 13.59 0.66 -4.78
C LYS A 67 12.71 1.91 -4.85
N THR A 68 13.13 2.98 -4.18
CA THR A 68 12.44 4.28 -4.20
C THR A 68 12.06 4.75 -5.61
N LYS A 69 12.98 4.60 -6.59
CA LYS A 69 12.74 5.00 -7.97
C LYS A 69 11.60 4.20 -8.65
N ASP A 70 11.39 2.95 -8.24
CA ASP A 70 10.33 2.10 -8.78
C ASP A 70 8.96 2.53 -8.25
N PHE A 71 8.87 2.83 -6.95
CA PHE A 71 7.65 3.42 -6.37
C PHE A 71 7.36 4.82 -6.92
N GLN A 72 8.38 5.68 -7.08
CA GLN A 72 8.21 6.99 -7.74
C GLN A 72 7.64 6.84 -9.15
N PHE A 73 8.16 5.89 -9.93
CA PHE A 73 7.68 5.63 -11.28
C PHE A 73 6.19 5.27 -11.27
N ILE A 74 5.75 4.41 -10.35
CA ILE A 74 4.34 4.02 -10.24
C ILE A 74 3.47 5.23 -9.92
N PHE A 75 3.82 6.00 -8.88
CA PHE A 75 3.02 7.15 -8.47
C PHE A 75 2.97 8.24 -9.56
N ASN A 76 4.09 8.51 -10.24
CA ASN A 76 4.12 9.42 -11.39
C ASN A 76 3.27 8.90 -12.56
N SER A 77 3.26 7.59 -12.80
CA SER A 77 2.45 6.98 -13.86
C SER A 77 0.95 7.20 -13.63
N ILE A 78 0.50 7.18 -12.37
CA ILE A 78 -0.88 7.53 -12.02
C ILE A 78 -1.17 9.00 -12.34
N GLN A 79 -0.27 9.92 -11.96
CA GLN A 79 -0.44 11.35 -12.23
C GLN A 79 -0.53 11.65 -13.73
N ILE A 80 0.34 11.01 -14.53
CA ILE A 80 0.25 11.05 -16.00
C ILE A 80 -1.09 10.49 -16.48
N GLY A 81 -1.54 9.38 -15.90
CA GLY A 81 -2.86 8.80 -16.16
C GLY A 81 -4.00 9.79 -15.89
N MET A 82 -4.00 10.47 -14.74
CA MET A 82 -5.01 11.48 -14.38
C MET A 82 -5.05 12.61 -15.40
N GLN A 83 -3.89 13.13 -15.80
CA GLN A 83 -3.80 14.18 -16.82
C GLN A 83 -4.38 13.71 -18.16
N LYS A 84 -4.05 12.49 -18.59
CA LYS A 84 -4.55 11.91 -19.84
C LYS A 84 -6.07 11.76 -19.86
N ILE A 85 -6.69 11.44 -18.71
CA ILE A 85 -8.15 11.37 -18.58
C ILE A 85 -8.79 12.70 -18.15
N LYS A 86 -8.03 13.81 -18.18
CA LYS A 86 -8.48 15.17 -17.83
C LYS A 86 -9.10 15.26 -16.43
N LYS A 87 -8.53 14.54 -15.46
CA LYS A 87 -8.87 14.60 -14.03
C LYS A 87 -7.82 15.40 -13.28
N GLU A 88 -8.19 15.85 -12.09
CA GLU A 88 -7.24 16.48 -11.17
C GLU A 88 -6.13 15.51 -10.76
N LEU A 89 -4.95 16.06 -10.50
CA LEU A 89 -3.83 15.30 -9.95
C LEU A 89 -4.19 14.80 -8.56
N LEU A 90 -3.80 13.56 -8.26
CA LEU A 90 -4.06 12.99 -6.95
C LEU A 90 -3.28 13.74 -5.87
N LYS A 91 -3.95 13.98 -4.74
CA LYS A 91 -3.38 14.52 -3.51
C LYS A 91 -3.80 13.65 -2.33
N PRO A 92 -3.27 12.42 -2.21
CA PRO A 92 -3.77 11.47 -1.24
C PRO A 92 -3.44 11.93 0.18
N THR A 93 -4.42 11.94 1.07
CA THR A 93 -4.26 12.37 2.47
C THR A 93 -3.77 11.24 3.37
N ALA A 94 -3.76 10.00 2.85
CA ALA A 94 -3.20 8.86 3.56
C ALA A 94 -2.56 7.86 2.60
N ARG A 95 -1.60 7.12 3.14
CA ARG A 95 -0.89 6.05 2.46
C ARG A 95 -0.94 4.79 3.30
N LEU A 96 -1.54 3.74 2.77
CA LEU A 96 -1.60 2.41 3.37
C LEU A 96 -0.59 1.50 2.66
N ALA A 97 0.46 1.10 3.36
CA ALA A 97 1.51 0.29 2.76
C ALA A 97 2.25 -0.50 3.84
N ASP A 98 3.18 -1.35 3.42
CA ASP A 98 4.24 -1.77 4.32
C ASP A 98 5.06 -0.56 4.83
N ALA A 99 5.85 -0.79 5.87
CA ALA A 99 6.65 0.25 6.49
C ALA A 99 8.02 0.45 5.82
N THR A 100 8.21 0.02 4.57
CA THR A 100 9.52 0.13 3.92
C THR A 100 9.88 1.59 3.61
N ASP A 101 11.16 1.93 3.72
CA ASP A 101 11.65 3.28 3.42
C ASP A 101 11.57 3.61 1.93
N ALA A 102 11.65 2.58 1.07
CA ALA A 102 11.59 2.74 -0.38
C ALA A 102 10.25 3.34 -0.82
N ILE A 103 9.13 2.75 -0.39
CA ILE A 103 7.80 3.23 -0.72
C ILE A 103 7.47 4.56 -0.04
N LYS A 104 8.02 4.81 1.15
CA LYS A 104 7.90 6.09 1.87
C LYS A 104 8.56 7.23 1.12
N SER A 105 9.82 7.03 0.75
CA SER A 105 10.56 8.02 -0.03
C SER A 105 9.90 8.22 -1.39
N GLY A 106 9.45 7.14 -2.03
CA GLY A 106 8.82 7.23 -3.35
C GLY A 106 7.52 8.03 -3.35
N PHE A 107 6.68 7.80 -2.34
CA PHE A 107 5.42 8.52 -2.15
C PHE A 107 5.67 10.01 -1.90
N LYS A 108 6.56 10.31 -0.94
CA LYS A 108 6.90 11.70 -0.58
C LYS A 108 7.44 12.48 -1.77
N ASN A 109 8.31 11.87 -2.57
CA ASN A 109 8.93 12.54 -3.71
C ASN A 109 7.96 12.86 -4.85
N VAL A 110 6.79 12.21 -4.93
CA VAL A 110 5.81 12.44 -6.00
C VAL A 110 4.68 13.35 -5.56
N PHE A 111 4.05 13.05 -4.42
CA PHE A 111 2.87 13.81 -4.00
C PHE A 111 3.21 15.04 -3.16
N ASN A 112 4.34 15.02 -2.45
CA ASN A 112 4.88 16.13 -1.65
C ASN A 112 3.85 16.89 -0.80
N ASN A 113 2.85 16.19 -0.28
CA ASN A 113 1.81 16.72 0.59
C ASN A 113 1.91 16.12 1.99
N GLU A 114 1.22 16.73 2.95
CA GLU A 114 1.00 16.10 4.26
C GLU A 114 0.08 14.89 4.10
N TYR A 115 0.47 13.75 4.67
CA TYR A 115 -0.31 12.52 4.62
C TYR A 115 -0.14 11.70 5.88
N ASN A 116 -1.17 10.91 6.21
CA ASN A 116 -1.10 9.92 7.27
C ASN A 116 -0.48 8.62 6.75
N GLN A 117 0.60 8.16 7.37
CA GLN A 117 1.19 6.85 7.10
C GLN A 117 0.46 5.78 7.90
N ILE A 118 -0.20 4.85 7.21
CA ILE A 118 -0.96 3.73 7.78
C ILE A 118 -0.23 2.44 7.44
N MET A 119 0.02 1.59 8.43
CA MET A 119 0.60 0.27 8.22
C MET A 119 -0.46 -0.68 7.64
N CYS A 120 -0.09 -1.46 6.62
CA CYS A 120 -0.97 -2.47 6.06
C CYS A 120 -1.37 -3.52 7.12
N TRP A 121 -2.65 -3.87 7.17
CA TRP A 121 -3.20 -4.81 8.14
C TRP A 121 -2.56 -6.20 8.06
N SER A 122 -2.32 -6.73 6.85
CA SER A 122 -1.70 -8.04 6.66
C SER A 122 -0.32 -8.09 7.33
N HIS A 123 0.53 -7.10 7.01
CA HIS A 123 1.87 -6.94 7.55
C HIS A 123 1.85 -6.72 9.06
N MET A 124 0.94 -5.88 9.57
CA MET A 124 0.78 -5.64 11.00
C MET A 124 0.38 -6.93 11.73
N LYS A 125 -0.67 -7.62 11.25
CA LYS A 125 -1.19 -8.86 11.82
C LYS A 125 -0.11 -9.95 11.87
N THR A 126 0.62 -10.19 10.78
CA THR A 126 1.72 -11.16 10.77
C THR A 126 2.81 -10.80 11.79
N LYS A 127 3.15 -9.52 11.95
CA LYS A 127 4.14 -9.09 12.96
C LYS A 127 3.65 -9.34 14.38
N VAL A 128 2.37 -9.12 14.66
CA VAL A 128 1.74 -9.43 15.95
C VAL A 128 1.74 -10.94 16.17
N GLU A 129 1.22 -11.74 15.23
CA GLU A 129 1.15 -13.20 15.36
C GLU A 129 2.52 -13.83 15.63
N ASN A 130 3.57 -13.36 14.94
CA ASN A 130 4.94 -13.80 15.17
C ASN A 130 5.50 -13.44 16.56
N ARG A 131 4.90 -12.49 17.27
CA ARG A 131 5.28 -12.15 18.64
C ARG A 131 4.45 -12.92 19.66
N VAL A 132 3.14 -12.98 19.47
CA VAL A 132 2.20 -13.63 20.39
C VAL A 132 2.34 -15.16 20.34
N CYS A 133 2.87 -15.74 19.25
CA CYS A 133 3.12 -17.19 19.17
C CYS A 133 4.09 -17.74 20.23
N HIS A 134 4.91 -16.86 20.84
CA HIS A 134 5.82 -17.20 21.93
C HIS A 134 5.15 -17.22 23.32
N ILE A 135 3.86 -16.90 23.41
CA ILE A 135 3.09 -17.04 24.66
C ILE A 135 2.70 -18.51 24.83
N ASP A 136 3.02 -19.06 25.99
CA ASP A 136 2.74 -20.46 26.33
C ASP A 136 1.24 -20.72 26.48
N ASP A 137 0.53 -19.79 27.13
CA ASP A 137 -0.92 -19.84 27.30
C ASP A 137 -1.65 -19.53 25.99
N LYS A 138 -2.30 -20.56 25.44
CA LYS A 138 -3.03 -20.48 24.16
C LYS A 138 -4.35 -19.76 24.25
N ASP A 139 -4.97 -19.68 25.42
CA ASP A 139 -6.23 -18.97 25.58
C ASP A 139 -5.96 -17.46 25.68
N VAL A 140 -4.95 -17.06 26.45
CA VAL A 140 -4.44 -15.68 26.46
C VAL A 140 -4.00 -15.24 25.05
N MET A 141 -3.30 -16.10 24.29
CA MET A 141 -2.92 -15.82 22.91
C MET A 141 -4.13 -15.50 22.02
N LYS A 142 -5.23 -16.26 22.15
CA LYS A 142 -6.45 -16.04 21.36
C LYS A 142 -7.15 -14.75 21.77
N GLU A 143 -7.23 -14.44 23.05
CA GLU A 143 -7.83 -13.21 23.56
C GLU A 143 -7.10 -11.97 23.02
N ILE A 144 -5.77 -11.96 23.05
CA ILE A 144 -4.97 -10.86 22.50
C ILE A 144 -5.26 -10.63 21.01
N ILE A 145 -5.32 -11.71 20.22
CA ILE A 145 -5.61 -11.60 18.78
C ILE A 145 -7.04 -11.11 18.55
N TYR A 146 -8.00 -11.60 19.34
CA TYR A 146 -9.39 -11.16 19.27
C TYR A 146 -9.54 -9.67 19.55
N ASP A 147 -8.90 -9.16 20.60
CA ASP A 147 -8.93 -7.73 20.96
C ASP A 147 -8.32 -6.86 19.84
N ILE A 148 -7.20 -7.30 19.26
CA ILE A 148 -6.56 -6.61 18.13
C ILE A 148 -7.49 -6.59 16.89
N GLU A 149 -8.23 -7.67 16.64
CA GLU A 149 -9.23 -7.71 15.58
C GLU A 149 -10.40 -6.76 15.86
N LEU A 150 -10.90 -6.68 17.10
CA LEU A 150 -11.91 -5.70 17.51
C LEU A 150 -11.44 -4.25 17.31
N LEU A 151 -10.19 -3.94 17.68
CA LEU A 151 -9.58 -2.64 17.43
C LEU A 151 -9.57 -2.29 15.93
N HIS A 152 -9.28 -3.26 15.06
CA HIS A 152 -9.32 -3.07 13.61
C HIS A 152 -10.74 -2.92 13.03
N LEU A 153 -11.75 -3.46 13.69
CA LEU A 153 -13.15 -3.28 13.31
C LEU A 153 -13.74 -1.96 13.85
N SER A 154 -13.02 -1.24 14.70
CA SER A 154 -13.47 0.03 15.26
C SER A 154 -13.65 1.08 14.16
N ASN A 155 -14.89 1.52 13.96
CA ASN A 155 -15.27 2.48 12.92
C ASN A 155 -15.22 3.94 13.38
N SER A 156 -14.81 4.18 14.63
CA SER A 156 -14.66 5.52 15.19
C SER A 156 -13.56 5.54 16.24
N THR A 157 -12.98 6.72 16.44
CA THR A 157 -11.98 6.94 17.50
C THR A 157 -12.56 6.69 18.90
N VAL A 158 -13.86 6.89 19.09
CA VAL A 158 -14.53 6.63 20.37
C VAL A 158 -14.58 5.13 20.64
N VAL A 159 -15.05 4.34 19.68
CA VAL A 159 -15.10 2.87 19.79
C VAL A 159 -13.69 2.31 19.94
N PHE A 160 -12.71 2.83 19.20
CA PHE A 160 -11.30 2.43 19.32
C PHE A 160 -10.71 2.69 20.72
N LYS A 161 -11.18 3.72 21.43
CA LYS A 161 -10.72 4.04 22.80
C LYS A 161 -11.42 3.22 23.88
N LEU A 162 -12.52 2.54 23.54
CA LEU A 162 -13.32 1.73 24.46
C LEU A 162 -12.95 0.24 24.39
N ALA A 163 -12.44 -0.21 23.25
CA ALA A 163 -11.81 -1.51 23.06
C ALA A 163 -10.40 -1.50 23.65
#